data_AF-A0A329YA18-F1
#
_entry.id   AF-A0A329YA18-F1
#
_cell.length_a   1.000
_cell.length_b   1.000
_cell.length_c   1.000
_cell.angle_alpha   90.00
_cell.angle_beta   90.00
_cell.angle_gamma   90.00
#
_symmetry.space_group_name_H-M   'P 1'
#
loop_
_entity.id
_entity.type
_entity.pdbx_description
1 polymer ?
#
loop_
_entity_poly.entity_id
_entity_poly.type
_entity_poly.pdbx_seq_one_letter_code
_entity_poly.pdbx_strand_id
1 'polypeptide(L)'
;AAHNETQRLWKIQVSLESRMVAAVGFPQVEITLPGKKEPVRAFSLEDIDRICGDAAGHQAVRAQAIVAFRKRQEAWDHLDDVLGYSRAEKAEIRSDRMEMKLADALWEEPAVSVAGAVAKLHAILVTGEQGVSQEFPWPQMRSALADLVRIGQALQPGSIHARK
;
A
#
# COMPACT_ATOMS: atom_id res chain seq x y z
N ALA A 1 1.07 16.21 3.26
CA ALA A 1 0.16 15.79 4.34
C ALA A 1 -0.43 14.41 4.04
N ALA A 2 -1.18 14.24 2.93
CA ALA A 2 -1.76 12.94 2.55
C ALA A 2 -0.72 11.82 2.42
N HIS A 3 0.35 12.03 1.64
CA HIS A 3 1.44 11.05 1.52
C HIS A 3 2.01 10.57 2.85
N ASN A 4 2.30 11.50 3.77
CA ASN A 4 2.86 11.14 5.08
C ASN A 4 1.91 10.29 5.92
N GLU A 5 0.59 10.54 5.81
CA GLU A 5 -0.41 9.73 6.51
C GLU A 5 -0.55 8.34 5.86
N THR A 6 -0.53 8.25 4.52
CA THR A 6 -0.50 6.95 3.83
C THR A 6 0.74 6.14 4.25
N GLN A 7 1.92 6.74 4.23
CA GLN A 7 3.16 6.10 4.67
C GLN A 7 3.10 5.65 6.14
N ARG A 8 2.47 6.44 7.01
CA ARG A 8 2.27 6.08 8.42
C ARG A 8 1.32 4.89 8.55
N LEU A 9 0.19 4.90 7.85
CA LEU A 9 -0.81 3.83 7.91
C LEU A 9 -0.30 2.54 7.29
N TRP A 10 0.45 2.62 6.20
CA TRP A 10 1.15 1.49 5.59
C TRP A 10 2.11 0.81 6.58
N LYS A 11 2.93 1.59 7.29
CA LYS A 11 3.84 1.06 8.34
C LYS A 11 3.08 0.38 9.47
N ILE A 12 1.91 0.90 9.85
CA ILE A 12 1.06 0.29 10.87
C ILE A 12 0.47 -1.03 10.36
N GLN A 13 -0.09 -1.03 9.14
CA GLN A 13 -0.68 -2.22 8.52
C GLN A 13 0.38 -3.33 8.38
N VAL A 14 1.56 -3.05 7.82
CA VAL A 14 2.60 -4.08 7.60
C VAL A 14 3.15 -4.65 8.91
N SER A 15 3.22 -3.81 9.96
CA SER A 15 3.62 -4.25 11.30
C SER A 15 2.57 -5.20 11.90
N LEU A 16 1.28 -4.89 11.73
CA LEU A 16 0.19 -5.74 12.19
C LEU A 16 0.14 -7.05 11.38
N GLU A 17 0.28 -6.99 10.06
CA GLU A 17 0.31 -8.16 9.17
C GLU A 17 1.42 -9.12 9.60
N SER A 18 2.63 -8.61 9.79
CA SER A 18 3.79 -9.39 10.23
C SER A 18 3.50 -10.11 11.56
N ARG A 19 2.82 -9.43 12.50
CA ARG A 19 2.43 -10.02 13.78
C ARG A 19 1.34 -11.09 13.62
N MET A 20 0.37 -10.88 12.75
CA MET A 20 -0.66 -11.89 12.46
C MET A 20 -0.06 -13.14 11.85
N VAL A 21 0.78 -12.98 10.82
CA VAL A 21 1.45 -14.08 10.14
C VAL A 21 2.38 -14.84 11.09
N ALA A 22 3.12 -14.13 11.94
CA ALA A 22 3.97 -14.78 12.93
C ALA A 22 3.18 -15.60 13.96
N ALA A 23 1.99 -15.13 14.36
CA ALA A 23 1.20 -15.78 15.42
C ALA A 23 0.35 -16.95 14.91
N VAL A 24 -0.36 -16.75 13.79
CA VAL A 24 -1.35 -17.73 13.29
C VAL A 24 -1.12 -18.13 11.84
N GLY A 25 -0.17 -17.49 11.15
CA GLY A 25 0.08 -17.64 9.71
C GLY A 25 -1.10 -17.19 8.85
N PHE A 26 -0.92 -17.12 7.52
CA PHE A 26 -2.00 -16.74 6.62
C PHE A 26 -3.20 -17.70 6.73
N PRO A 27 -4.44 -17.20 6.54
CA PRO A 27 -5.63 -18.03 6.46
C PRO A 27 -5.65 -18.75 5.11
N GLN A 28 -4.87 -19.82 4.99
CA GLN A 28 -4.74 -20.64 3.80
C GLN A 28 -4.64 -22.12 4.17
N VAL A 29 -4.91 -23.00 3.21
CA VAL A 29 -4.68 -24.45 3.33
C VAL A 29 -3.98 -25.01 2.11
N GLU A 30 -3.19 -26.06 2.32
CA GLU A 30 -2.59 -26.84 1.24
C GLU A 30 -3.44 -28.07 0.93
N ILE A 31 -3.73 -28.27 -0.36
CA ILE A 31 -4.59 -29.33 -0.87
C ILE A 31 -3.76 -30.23 -1.78
N THR A 32 -3.64 -31.51 -1.42
CA THR A 32 -3.05 -32.54 -2.29
C THR A 32 -4.16 -33.41 -2.86
N LEU A 33 -4.42 -33.27 -4.16
CA LEU A 33 -5.42 -34.08 -4.85
C LEU A 33 -4.92 -35.53 -5.05
N PRO A 34 -5.82 -36.53 -5.09
CA PRO A 34 -5.46 -37.91 -5.37
C PRO A 34 -4.63 -38.05 -6.66
N GLY A 35 -3.51 -38.76 -6.59
CA GLY A 35 -2.60 -38.96 -7.72
C GLY A 35 -1.72 -37.75 -8.06
N LYS A 36 -1.84 -36.62 -7.34
CA LYS A 36 -0.93 -35.47 -7.45
C LYS A 36 0.07 -35.47 -6.31
N LYS A 37 1.31 -35.08 -6.61
CA LYS A 37 2.41 -35.01 -5.62
C LYS A 37 2.58 -33.60 -5.03
N GLU A 38 2.25 -32.58 -5.80
CA GLU A 38 2.44 -31.19 -5.40
C GLU A 38 1.15 -30.64 -4.79
N PRO A 39 1.19 -30.10 -3.56
CA PRO A 39 0.05 -29.44 -2.96
C PRO A 39 -0.23 -28.09 -3.64
N VAL A 40 -1.50 -27.71 -3.69
CA VAL A 40 -1.94 -26.40 -4.15
C VAL A 40 -2.49 -25.62 -2.96
N ARG A 41 -2.09 -24.35 -2.82
CA ARG A 41 -2.61 -23.46 -1.78
C ARG A 41 -3.97 -22.89 -2.18
N ALA A 42 -4.91 -22.94 -1.24
CA ALA A 42 -6.21 -22.30 -1.33
C ALA A 42 -6.32 -21.17 -0.29
N PHE A 43 -6.80 -20.01 -0.71
CA PHE A 43 -6.95 -18.81 0.13
C PHE A 43 -8.42 -18.48 0.45
N SER A 44 -9.35 -19.28 -0.06
CA SER A 44 -10.79 -19.12 0.16
C SER A 44 -11.52 -20.44 0.00
N LEU A 45 -12.80 -20.48 0.42
CA LEU A 45 -13.67 -21.62 0.13
C LEU A 45 -13.90 -21.78 -1.38
N GLU A 46 -13.96 -20.68 -2.14
CA GLU A 46 -14.07 -20.71 -3.60
C GLU A 46 -12.81 -21.32 -4.25
N ASP A 47 -11.62 -21.00 -3.73
CA ASP A 47 -10.38 -21.64 -4.17
C ASP A 47 -10.38 -23.14 -3.88
N ILE A 48 -10.84 -23.56 -2.70
CA ILE A 48 -10.97 -24.98 -2.35
C ILE A 48 -11.90 -25.66 -3.36
N ASP A 49 -13.02 -25.04 -3.69
CA ASP A 49 -14.00 -25.58 -4.63
C ASP A 49 -13.43 -25.69 -6.04
N ARG A 50 -12.75 -24.64 -6.50
CA ARG A 50 -12.06 -24.61 -7.79
C ARG A 50 -10.95 -25.66 -7.90
N ILE A 51 -10.18 -25.85 -6.82
CA ILE A 51 -9.07 -26.82 -6.79
C ILE A 51 -9.61 -28.25 -6.75
N CYS A 52 -10.62 -28.52 -5.92
CA CYS A 52 -11.17 -29.87 -5.78
C CYS A 52 -12.09 -30.26 -6.94
N GLY A 53 -12.88 -29.33 -7.50
CA GLY A 53 -13.91 -29.65 -8.50
C GLY A 53 -14.88 -30.75 -8.04
N ASP A 54 -15.56 -31.38 -9.00
CA ASP A 54 -16.69 -32.30 -8.75
C ASP A 54 -16.34 -33.80 -8.87
N ALA A 55 -15.06 -34.14 -9.02
CA ALA A 55 -14.66 -35.54 -9.15
C ALA A 55 -14.97 -36.30 -7.84
N ALA A 56 -15.62 -37.46 -7.94
CA ALA A 56 -16.07 -38.24 -6.78
C ALA A 56 -14.93 -38.58 -5.79
N GLY A 57 -13.70 -38.76 -6.29
CA GLY A 57 -12.52 -39.01 -5.45
C GLY A 57 -12.03 -37.80 -4.63
N HIS A 58 -12.53 -36.59 -4.88
CA HIS A 58 -12.05 -35.36 -4.25
C HIS A 58 -12.93 -34.90 -3.07
N GLN A 59 -14.12 -35.48 -2.87
CA GLN A 59 -15.08 -35.03 -1.86
C GLN A 59 -14.49 -35.05 -0.44
N ALA A 60 -13.77 -36.11 -0.08
CA ALA A 60 -13.13 -36.23 1.23
C ALA A 60 -12.01 -35.17 1.42
N VAL A 61 -11.19 -34.95 0.38
CA VAL A 61 -10.13 -33.93 0.40
C VAL A 61 -10.72 -32.53 0.53
N ARG A 62 -11.78 -32.23 -0.22
CA ARG A 62 -12.51 -30.97 -0.14
C ARG A 62 -13.05 -30.72 1.26
N ALA A 63 -13.73 -31.70 1.85
CA ALA A 63 -14.29 -31.57 3.20
C ALA A 63 -13.20 -31.30 4.25
N GLN A 64 -12.06 -32.02 4.18
CA GLN A 64 -10.92 -31.79 5.07
C GLN A 64 -10.32 -30.40 4.89
N ALA A 65 -10.13 -29.95 3.65
CA ALA A 65 -9.62 -28.63 3.33
C ALA A 65 -10.53 -27.52 3.88
N ILE A 66 -11.85 -27.64 3.73
CA ILE A 66 -12.83 -26.69 4.27
C ILE A 66 -12.73 -26.59 5.80
N VAL A 67 -12.65 -27.72 6.50
CA VAL A 67 -12.54 -27.74 7.97
C VAL A 67 -11.23 -27.09 8.42
N ALA A 68 -10.11 -27.45 7.79
CA ALA A 68 -8.80 -26.88 8.10
C ALA A 68 -8.76 -25.36 7.82
N PHE A 69 -9.36 -24.92 6.71
CA PHE A 69 -9.42 -23.52 6.32
C PHE A 69 -10.24 -22.71 7.31
N ARG A 70 -11.45 -23.18 7.67
CA ARG A 70 -12.30 -22.50 8.66
C ARG A 70 -11.61 -22.36 10.00
N LYS A 71 -10.96 -23.41 10.49
CA LYS A 71 -10.20 -23.34 11.74
C LYS A 71 -9.11 -22.25 11.70
N ARG A 72 -8.41 -22.12 10.56
CA ARG A 72 -7.35 -21.13 10.41
C ARG A 72 -7.91 -19.71 10.23
N GLN A 73 -9.01 -19.58 9.49
CA GLN A 73 -9.76 -18.33 9.34
C GLN A 73 -10.28 -17.84 10.68
N GLU A 74 -10.90 -18.70 11.49
CA GLU A 74 -11.38 -18.36 12.83
C GLU A 74 -10.23 -17.88 13.75
N ALA A 75 -9.07 -18.52 13.69
CA ALA A 75 -7.90 -18.08 14.44
C ALA A 75 -7.36 -16.72 13.95
N TRP A 76 -7.39 -16.48 12.64
CA TRP A 76 -7.02 -15.20 12.03
C TRP A 76 -7.99 -14.09 12.44
N ASP A 77 -9.29 -14.32 12.30
CA ASP A 77 -10.35 -13.37 12.62
C ASP A 77 -10.34 -13.01 14.11
N HIS A 78 -10.17 -14.01 14.99
CA HIS A 78 -10.05 -13.76 16.42
C HIS A 78 -8.83 -12.88 16.76
N LEU A 79 -7.69 -13.14 16.13
CA LEU A 79 -6.50 -12.33 16.35
C LEU A 79 -6.67 -10.93 15.74
N ASP A 80 -7.35 -10.81 14.61
CA ASP A 80 -7.68 -9.53 13.99
C ASP A 80 -8.60 -8.70 14.88
N ASP A 81 -9.61 -9.30 15.53
CA ASP A 81 -10.47 -8.59 16.49
C ASP A 81 -9.66 -7.97 17.64
N VAL A 82 -8.60 -8.66 18.09
CA VAL A 82 -7.71 -8.20 19.16
C VAL A 82 -6.70 -7.15 18.67
N LEU A 83 -6.09 -7.36 17.50
CA LEU A 83 -4.99 -6.53 16.99
C LEU A 83 -5.45 -5.36 16.11
N GLY A 84 -6.62 -5.49 15.49
CA GLY A 84 -7.23 -4.51 14.59
C GLY A 84 -6.53 -4.39 13.24
N TYR A 85 -6.00 -5.47 12.69
CA TYR A 85 -5.35 -5.50 11.37
C TYR A 85 -6.29 -5.03 10.27
N SER A 86 -7.48 -5.62 10.11
CA SER A 86 -8.42 -5.26 9.05
C SER A 86 -8.88 -3.81 9.15
N ARG A 87 -8.92 -3.26 10.38
CA ARG A 87 -9.22 -1.83 10.59
C ARG A 87 -8.07 -0.95 10.09
N ALA A 88 -6.83 -1.33 10.36
CA ALA A 88 -5.64 -0.63 9.89
C ALA A 88 -5.50 -0.72 8.36
N GLU A 89 -5.69 -1.91 7.79
CA GLU A 89 -5.71 -2.14 6.34
C GLU A 89 -6.77 -1.29 5.64
N LYS A 90 -8.02 -1.28 6.15
CA LYS A 90 -9.07 -0.41 5.60
C LYS A 90 -8.73 1.08 5.72
N ALA A 91 -8.00 1.49 6.76
CA ALA A 91 -7.58 2.89 6.92
C ALA A 91 -6.47 3.25 5.93
N GLU A 92 -5.50 2.36 5.76
CA GLU A 92 -4.42 2.46 4.78
C GLU A 92 -5.00 2.58 3.36
N ILE A 93 -5.87 1.65 2.94
CA ILE A 93 -6.53 1.68 1.62
C ILE A 93 -7.29 2.99 1.39
N ARG A 94 -7.96 3.51 2.42
CA ARG A 94 -8.67 4.80 2.31
C ARG A 94 -7.71 5.97 2.15
N SER A 95 -6.57 5.94 2.84
CA SER A 95 -5.54 6.97 2.75
C SER A 95 -4.89 6.95 1.37
N ASP A 96 -4.53 5.77 0.88
CA ASP A 96 -3.96 5.57 -0.46
C ASP A 96 -4.91 6.10 -1.55
N ARG A 97 -6.20 5.72 -1.50
CA ARG A 97 -7.21 6.26 -2.43
C ARG A 97 -7.37 7.77 -2.34
N MET A 98 -7.24 8.36 -1.15
CA MET A 98 -7.32 9.80 -0.97
C MET A 98 -6.08 10.49 -1.55
N GLU A 99 -4.90 9.95 -1.29
CA GLU A 99 -3.64 10.44 -1.85
C GLU A 99 -3.66 10.41 -3.37
N MET A 100 -4.10 9.31 -3.99
CA MET A 100 -4.28 9.19 -5.44
C MET A 100 -5.18 10.29 -5.99
N LYS A 101 -6.37 10.47 -5.39
CA LYS A 101 -7.31 11.53 -5.82
C LYS A 101 -6.72 12.94 -5.72
N LEU A 102 -5.97 13.22 -4.65
CA LEU A 102 -5.32 14.52 -4.48
C LEU A 102 -4.16 14.70 -5.47
N ALA A 103 -3.44 13.63 -5.79
CA ALA A 103 -2.40 13.65 -6.82
C ALA A 103 -3.01 13.92 -8.21
N ASP A 104 -4.09 13.23 -8.56
CA ASP A 104 -4.81 13.45 -9.83
C ASP A 104 -5.28 14.90 -9.95
N ALA A 105 -5.95 15.43 -8.93
CA ALA A 105 -6.40 16.83 -8.90
C ALA A 105 -5.23 17.82 -9.00
N LEU A 106 -4.10 17.54 -8.34
CA LEU A 106 -2.89 18.36 -8.43
C LEU A 106 -2.33 18.36 -9.87
N TRP A 107 -2.42 17.25 -10.59
CA TRP A 107 -1.93 17.16 -11.96
C TRP A 107 -2.85 17.84 -12.96
N GLU A 108 -4.17 17.70 -12.79
CA GLU A 108 -5.18 18.35 -13.63
C GLU A 108 -5.18 19.88 -13.53
N GLU A 109 -4.96 20.44 -12.33
CA GLU A 109 -5.01 21.88 -12.11
C GLU A 109 -3.76 22.59 -12.68
N PRO A 110 -3.86 23.46 -13.71
CA PRO A 110 -2.71 24.17 -14.25
C PRO A 110 -2.01 25.01 -13.16
N ALA A 111 -0.68 24.97 -13.11
CA ALA A 111 0.05 25.80 -12.17
C ALA A 111 0.00 27.28 -12.61
N VAL A 112 -0.81 28.09 -11.92
CA VAL A 112 -0.92 29.55 -12.15
C VAL A 112 0.08 30.38 -11.33
N SER A 113 0.96 29.71 -10.58
CA SER A 113 1.99 30.36 -9.76
C SER A 113 3.24 29.48 -9.62
N VAL A 114 4.37 30.10 -9.26
CA VAL A 114 5.61 29.38 -8.94
C VAL A 114 5.39 28.41 -7.79
N ALA A 115 4.59 28.77 -6.78
CA ALA A 115 4.24 27.89 -5.67
C ALA A 115 3.48 26.63 -6.16
N GLY A 116 2.58 26.76 -7.13
CA GLY A 116 1.89 25.64 -7.76
C GLY A 116 2.85 24.71 -8.51
N ALA A 117 3.78 25.27 -9.28
CA ALA A 117 4.81 24.48 -9.98
C ALA A 117 5.75 23.75 -9.01
N VAL A 118 6.17 24.42 -7.92
CA VAL A 118 6.93 23.84 -6.81
C VAL A 118 6.17 22.69 -6.16
N ALA A 119 4.86 22.85 -5.89
CA ALA A 119 4.05 21.81 -5.28
C ALA A 119 3.97 20.55 -6.16
N LYS A 120 3.78 20.69 -7.47
CA LYS A 120 3.80 19.58 -8.43
C LYS A 120 5.14 18.85 -8.46
N LEU A 121 6.25 19.59 -8.58
CA LEU A 121 7.59 18.98 -8.60
C LEU A 121 7.94 18.30 -7.27
N HIS A 122 7.56 18.92 -6.15
CA HIS A 122 7.72 18.33 -4.82
C HIS A 122 6.89 17.04 -4.68
N ALA A 123 5.68 16.98 -5.23
CA ALA A 123 4.87 15.76 -5.24
C ALA A 123 5.58 14.61 -5.97
N ILE A 124 6.20 14.86 -7.13
CA ILE A 124 6.99 13.82 -7.83
C ILE A 124 8.15 13.32 -6.97
N LEU A 125 8.87 14.22 -6.32
CA LEU A 125 10.01 13.83 -5.48
C LEU A 125 9.54 12.99 -4.29
N VAL A 126 8.46 13.38 -3.62
CA VAL A 126 7.97 12.65 -2.45
C VAL A 126 7.42 11.26 -2.81
N THR A 127 6.75 11.10 -3.95
CA THR A 127 6.14 9.82 -4.34
C THR A 127 7.08 8.92 -5.15
N GLY A 128 7.93 9.50 -6.00
CA GLY A 128 8.80 8.78 -6.92
C GLY A 128 10.18 8.46 -6.36
N GLU A 129 10.68 9.27 -5.41
CA GLU A 129 12.01 9.04 -4.85
C GLU A 129 11.96 7.96 -3.76
N GLN A 130 12.46 6.77 -4.10
CA GLN A 130 12.73 5.73 -3.10
C GLN A 130 13.96 6.14 -2.27
N GLY A 131 13.75 6.93 -1.22
CA GLY A 131 14.82 7.38 -0.32
C GLY A 131 15.52 8.67 -0.77
N VAL A 132 16.85 8.69 -0.77
CA VAL A 132 17.70 9.84 -1.20
C VAL A 132 18.55 9.44 -2.41
N SER A 133 17.90 8.88 -3.42
CA SER A 133 18.58 8.33 -4.58
C SER A 133 19.44 9.41 -5.25
N GLN A 134 20.69 9.07 -5.54
CA GLN A 134 21.63 9.93 -6.25
C GLN A 134 21.65 9.66 -7.76
N GLU A 135 20.82 8.73 -8.22
CA GLU A 135 20.72 8.40 -9.64
C GLU A 135 19.89 9.43 -10.39
N PHE A 136 20.21 9.61 -11.68
CA PHE A 136 19.41 10.45 -12.56
C PHE A 136 17.94 9.97 -12.59
N PRO A 137 16.93 10.86 -12.52
CA PRO A 137 17.02 12.33 -12.52
C PRO A 137 16.94 12.99 -11.14
N TRP A 138 17.01 12.23 -10.04
CA TRP A 138 16.61 12.73 -8.71
C TRP A 138 17.43 13.93 -8.20
N PRO A 139 18.78 13.95 -8.31
CA PRO A 139 19.56 15.14 -7.97
C PRO A 139 19.16 16.38 -8.78
N GLN A 140 18.91 16.22 -10.09
CA GLN A 140 18.55 17.30 -10.99
C GLN A 140 17.18 17.87 -10.65
N MET A 141 16.21 17.00 -10.33
CA MET A 141 14.88 17.42 -9.89
C MET A 141 14.92 18.17 -8.56
N ARG A 142 15.73 17.72 -7.59
CA ARG A 142 15.95 18.46 -6.33
C ARG A 142 16.60 19.82 -6.56
N SER A 143 17.60 19.90 -7.44
CA SER A 143 18.25 21.16 -7.81
C SER A 143 17.23 22.14 -8.41
N ALA A 144 16.45 21.68 -9.40
CA ALA A 144 15.42 22.50 -10.04
C ALA A 144 14.35 22.97 -9.03
N LEU A 145 13.92 22.10 -8.11
CA LEU A 145 13.00 22.47 -7.05
C LEU A 145 13.58 23.57 -6.15
N ALA A 146 14.84 23.44 -5.73
CA ALA A 146 15.50 24.42 -4.89
C ALA A 146 15.62 25.79 -5.59
N ASP A 147 15.90 25.80 -6.90
CA ASP A 147 15.94 27.01 -7.71
C ASP A 147 14.56 27.67 -7.81
N LEU A 148 13.51 26.90 -8.10
CA LEU A 148 12.14 27.40 -8.17
C LEU A 148 11.66 27.98 -6.84
N VAL A 149 11.98 27.35 -5.71
CA VAL A 149 11.66 27.87 -4.37
C VAL A 149 12.34 29.21 -4.14
N ARG A 150 13.65 29.31 -4.45
CA ARG A 150 14.42 30.56 -4.30
C ARG A 150 13.85 31.70 -5.15
N ILE A 151 13.52 31.42 -6.40
CA ILE A 151 12.90 32.38 -7.33
C ILE A 151 11.53 32.80 -6.79
N GLY A 152 10.69 31.85 -6.38
CA GLY A 152 9.37 32.12 -5.84
C GLY A 152 9.39 33.03 -4.60
N GLN A 153 10.38 32.87 -3.73
CA GLN A 153 10.60 33.73 -2.56
C GLN A 153 11.03 35.16 -2.96
N ALA A 154 11.90 35.28 -3.96
CA ALA A 154 12.36 36.57 -4.47
C ALA A 154 11.23 37.39 -5.15
N LEU A 155 10.24 36.70 -5.73
CA LEU A 155 9.10 37.31 -6.42
C LEU A 155 7.93 37.72 -5.50
N GLN A 156 7.96 37.38 -4.19
CA GLN A 156 6.92 37.81 -3.26
C GLN A 156 7.01 39.33 -3.01
N PRO A 157 5.89 40.08 -3.10
CA PRO A 157 5.88 41.52 -2.82
C PRO A 157 6.21 41.78 -1.34
N GLY A 158 7.38 42.38 -1.09
CA GLY A 158 7.91 42.67 0.26
C GLY A 158 9.41 42.38 0.43
N SER A 159 10.01 41.59 -0.47
CA SER A 159 11.41 41.16 -0.38
C SER A 159 12.45 42.19 -0.86
N ILE A 160 12.03 43.38 -1.31
CA ILE A 160 12.96 44.47 -1.66
C ILE A 160 13.28 45.27 -0.39
N HIS A 161 14.09 44.70 0.52
CA HIS A 161 14.80 45.53 1.49
C HIS A 161 16.06 46.08 0.85
N ALA A 162 16.17 47.40 0.93
CA ALA A 162 17.20 48.25 0.36
C ALA A 162 18.62 47.74 0.65
N ARG A 163 19.43 47.59 -0.40
CA ARG A 163 20.88 47.75 -0.25
C ARG A 163 21.19 49.23 -0.43
N LYS A 164 21.62 49.88 0.65
CA LYS A 164 22.49 51.05 0.56
C LYS A 164 23.92 50.59 0.31
#